data_AF-A0A8B2Z7Q9-F1
#
_entry.id   AF-A0A8B2Z7Q9-F1
#
_cell.length_a   1.000
_cell.length_b   1.000
_cell.length_c   1.000
_cell.angle_alpha   90.00
_cell.angle_beta   90.00
_cell.angle_gamma   90.00
#
_symmetry.space_group_name_H-M   'P 1'
#
loop_
_entity.id
_entity.type
_entity.pdbx_description
1 polymer ?
#
loop_
_entity_poly.entity_id
_entity_poly.type
_entity_poly.pdbx_seq_one_letter_code
_entity_poly.pdbx_strand_id
1 'polypeptide(L)'
;MEDLLLEIDNIDYKATANNVKNFLENKLPCILRLANSSPASLASPVISDMPVNRGGGNHSEEKMVKYVAARAIIDGVSRAIAHCSQTSSHILKARYVQGLQNWQVIDTMYCERATYYKLRDKACNEFADCLELQQGCPDLHVYKN
;
A
#
# COMPACT_ATOMS: atom_id res chain seq x y z
N MET A 1 -13.47 12.65 19.09
CA MET A 1 -13.25 13.61 17.98
C MET A 1 -11.97 14.38 18.21
N GLU A 2 -11.78 14.94 19.41
CA GLU A 2 -10.52 15.58 19.83
C GLU A 2 -9.32 14.63 19.82
N ASP A 3 -9.49 13.38 20.29
CA ASP A 3 -8.42 12.37 20.29
C ASP A 3 -7.91 12.02 18.88
N LEU A 4 -8.80 11.96 17.90
CA LEU A 4 -8.45 11.66 16.49
C LEU A 4 -7.65 12.81 15.86
N LEU A 5 -8.04 14.06 16.12
CA LEU A 5 -7.31 15.22 15.61
C LEU A 5 -5.91 15.30 16.23
N LEU A 6 -5.79 14.99 17.52
CA LEU A 6 -4.50 14.96 18.22
C LEU A 6 -3.57 13.88 17.66
N GLU A 7 -4.12 12.71 17.31
CA GLU A 7 -3.37 11.63 16.66
C GLU A 7 -2.85 12.06 15.27
N ILE A 8 -3.70 12.70 14.45
CA ILE A 8 -3.33 13.22 13.13
C ILE A 8 -2.24 14.30 13.24
N ASP A 9 -2.33 15.19 14.22
CA ASP A 9 -1.34 16.26 14.45
C ASP A 9 0.04 15.70 14.85
N ASN A 10 0.04 14.54 15.51
CA ASN A 10 1.25 13.84 15.93
C ASN A 10 1.94 13.05 14.82
N ILE A 11 1.35 12.94 13.62
CA ILE A 11 1.98 12.25 12.49
C ILE A 11 3.24 13.00 12.02
N ASP A 12 4.36 12.29 11.92
CA ASP A 12 5.54 12.69 11.16
C ASP A 12 5.34 12.29 9.68
N TYR A 13 4.84 13.23 8.89
CA TYR A 13 4.56 13.01 7.47
C TYR A 13 5.80 12.66 6.63
N LYS A 14 7.01 13.07 7.06
CA LYS A 14 8.24 12.74 6.33
C LYS A 14 8.67 11.31 6.64
N ALA A 15 8.64 10.93 7.92
CA ALA A 15 8.95 9.56 8.34
C ALA A 15 7.89 8.57 7.83
N THR A 16 6.62 8.95 7.87
CA THR A 16 5.49 8.18 7.30
C THR A 16 5.69 7.93 5.81
N ALA A 17 5.97 8.97 5.01
CA ALA A 17 6.25 8.79 3.59
C ALA A 17 7.42 7.83 3.34
N ASN A 18 8.48 7.88 4.14
CA ASN A 18 9.61 6.94 4.04
C ASN A 18 9.22 5.50 4.42
N ASN A 19 8.41 5.32 5.46
CA ASN A 19 7.92 4.02 5.88
C ASN A 19 7.04 3.39 4.78
N VAL A 20 6.15 4.18 4.17
CA VAL A 20 5.32 3.76 3.03
C VAL A 20 6.18 3.35 1.83
N LYS A 21 7.19 4.16 1.45
CA LYS A 21 8.12 3.78 0.36
C LYS A 21 8.81 2.46 0.66
N ASN A 22 9.34 2.28 1.87
CA ASN A 22 9.97 1.03 2.28
C ASN A 22 9.00 -0.16 2.26
N PHE A 23 7.76 0.03 2.70
CA PHE A 23 6.73 -1.00 2.63
C PHE A 23 6.44 -1.39 1.17
N LEU A 24 6.19 -0.43 0.29
CA LEU A 24 5.84 -0.67 -1.12
C LEU A 24 7.02 -1.24 -1.93
N GLU A 25 8.26 -0.84 -1.63
CA GLU A 25 9.45 -1.26 -2.38
C GLU A 25 10.01 -2.60 -1.89
N ASN A 26 9.97 -2.87 -0.58
CA ASN A 26 10.66 -4.02 0.01
C ASN A 26 9.71 -5.09 0.55
N LYS A 27 8.60 -4.70 1.20
CA LYS A 27 7.68 -5.65 1.85
C LYS A 27 6.61 -6.16 0.89
N LEU A 28 5.95 -5.26 0.16
CA LEU A 28 4.86 -5.59 -0.75
C LEU A 28 5.26 -6.61 -1.83
N PRO A 29 6.44 -6.55 -2.47
CA PRO A 29 6.84 -7.58 -3.44
C PRO A 29 6.97 -8.97 -2.81
N CYS A 30 7.36 -9.06 -1.53
CA CYS A 30 7.40 -10.31 -0.80
C CYS A 30 5.98 -10.85 -0.56
N ILE A 31 5.07 -9.98 -0.11
CA ILE A 31 3.65 -10.32 0.13
C ILE A 31 2.98 -10.79 -1.16
N LEU A 32 3.20 -10.12 -2.28
CA LEU A 32 2.71 -10.52 -3.60
C LEU A 32 3.16 -11.95 -3.95
N ARG A 33 4.45 -12.28 -3.75
CA ARG A 33 4.96 -13.63 -4.02
C ARG A 33 4.38 -14.69 -3.08
N LEU A 34 4.16 -14.37 -1.80
CA LEU A 34 3.50 -15.28 -0.85
C LEU A 34 2.07 -15.65 -1.30
N ALA A 35 1.39 -14.73 -1.99
CA ALA A 35 0.06 -14.94 -2.52
C ALA A 35 0.03 -15.38 -4.00
N ASN A 36 1.16 -15.82 -4.57
CA ASN A 36 1.30 -16.14 -6.00
C ASN A 36 0.72 -15.04 -6.92
N SER A 37 0.94 -13.78 -6.56
CA SER A 37 0.40 -12.60 -7.21
C SER A 37 1.51 -11.74 -7.80
N SER A 38 1.13 -10.91 -8.77
CA SER A 38 2.02 -9.95 -9.41
C SER A 38 1.57 -8.51 -9.13
N PRO A 39 2.43 -7.50 -9.29
CA PRO A 39 2.03 -6.10 -9.15
C PRO A 39 0.79 -5.73 -9.97
N ALA A 40 0.59 -6.34 -11.15
CA ALA A 40 -0.59 -6.12 -11.99
C ALA A 40 -1.91 -6.46 -11.28
N SER A 41 -1.90 -7.36 -10.29
CA SER A 41 -3.10 -7.67 -9.49
C SER A 41 -3.59 -6.50 -8.62
N LEU A 42 -2.74 -5.48 -8.39
CA LEU A 42 -3.12 -4.28 -7.65
C LEU A 42 -3.94 -3.29 -8.50
N ALA A 43 -3.96 -3.46 -9.83
CA ALA A 43 -4.64 -2.55 -10.74
C ALA A 43 -6.18 -2.57 -10.59
N SER A 44 -6.73 -3.63 -10.01
CA SER A 44 -8.16 -3.75 -9.72
C SER A 44 -8.36 -4.59 -8.46
N PRO A 45 -9.26 -4.20 -7.54
CA PRO A 45 -9.63 -5.04 -6.41
C PRO A 45 -10.26 -6.33 -6.95
N VAL A 46 -9.59 -7.45 -6.79
CA VAL A 46 -10.18 -8.75 -7.08
C VAL A 46 -10.96 -9.15 -5.82
N ILE A 47 -12.28 -9.25 -5.90
CA ILE A 47 -13.07 -9.90 -4.86
C ILE A 47 -12.73 -11.38 -4.95
N SER A 48 -11.77 -11.82 -4.14
CA SER A 48 -11.41 -13.24 -4.06
C SER A 48 -12.50 -13.97 -3.30
N ASP A 49 -13.19 -14.90 -3.96
CA ASP A 49 -13.96 -15.94 -3.29
C ASP A 49 -12.94 -16.87 -2.59
N MET A 50 -12.69 -16.63 -1.31
CA MET A 50 -11.72 -17.41 -0.55
C MET A 50 -12.19 -18.87 -0.46
N PRO A 51 -11.36 -19.86 -0.83
CA PRO A 51 -11.72 -21.24 -0.62
C PRO A 51 -11.75 -21.54 0.88
N VAL A 52 -12.95 -21.79 1.40
CA VAL A 52 -13.14 -22.35 2.74
C VAL A 52 -12.92 -23.86 2.62
N ASN A 53 -11.77 -24.37 3.06
CA ASN A 53 -11.62 -25.82 3.23
C ASN A 53 -11.11 -26.21 4.60
N ARG A 54 -11.72 -27.27 5.14
CA ARG A 54 -11.50 -27.84 6.46
C ARG A 54 -10.51 -29.01 6.32
N GLY A 55 -9.39 -28.96 7.04
CA GLY A 55 -8.65 -30.15 7.46
C GLY A 55 -7.13 -30.16 7.17
N GLY A 56 -6.34 -30.29 8.24
CA GLY A 56 -5.59 -31.52 8.49
C GLY A 56 -4.10 -31.45 8.16
N GLY A 57 -3.34 -30.66 8.92
CA GLY A 57 -1.88 -30.72 8.96
C GLY A 57 -1.26 -29.39 9.35
N ASN A 58 -0.61 -29.31 10.51
CA ASN A 58 -0.11 -28.04 11.08
C ASN A 58 0.71 -27.18 10.09
N HIS A 59 1.46 -27.81 9.18
CA HIS A 59 2.31 -27.09 8.22
C HIS A 59 1.56 -26.60 6.96
N SER A 60 0.53 -27.32 6.50
CA SER A 60 -0.31 -26.86 5.37
C SER A 60 -1.29 -25.78 5.84
N GLU A 61 -1.83 -25.89 7.05
CA GLU A 61 -2.66 -24.86 7.67
C GLU A 61 -1.89 -23.55 7.86
N GLU A 62 -0.66 -23.60 8.36
CA GLU A 62 0.16 -22.39 8.55
C GLU A 62 0.46 -21.66 7.21
N LYS A 63 0.72 -22.42 6.14
CA LYS A 63 0.91 -21.85 4.78
C LYS A 63 -0.37 -21.21 4.27
N MET A 64 -1.52 -21.85 4.50
CA MET A 64 -2.81 -21.31 4.09
C MET A 64 -3.14 -20.02 4.84
N VAL A 65 -2.88 -19.96 6.16
CA VAL A 65 -3.06 -18.74 6.97
C VAL A 65 -2.20 -17.60 6.42
N LYS A 66 -0.93 -17.86 6.08
CA LYS A 66 -0.03 -16.85 5.47
C LYS A 66 -0.55 -16.37 4.12
N TYR A 67 -1.04 -17.28 3.28
CA TYR A 67 -1.63 -16.93 1.98
C TYR A 67 -2.85 -16.02 2.14
N VAL A 68 -3.76 -16.37 3.05
CA VAL A 68 -4.98 -15.59 3.35
C VAL A 68 -4.63 -14.20 3.87
N ALA A 69 -3.69 -14.10 4.82
CA ALA A 69 -3.23 -12.82 5.34
C ALA A 69 -2.57 -11.97 4.24
N ALA A 70 -1.73 -12.58 3.39
CA ALA A 70 -1.10 -11.89 2.27
C ALA A 70 -2.14 -11.37 1.28
N ARG A 71 -3.19 -12.15 0.99
CA ARG A 71 -4.30 -11.71 0.14
C ARG A 71 -5.08 -10.53 0.71
N ALA A 72 -5.44 -10.58 2.00
CA ALA A 72 -6.10 -9.47 2.66
C ALA A 72 -5.29 -8.16 2.54
N ILE A 73 -3.97 -8.24 2.74
CA ILE A 73 -3.07 -7.08 2.58
C ILE A 73 -3.06 -6.58 1.13
N ILE A 74 -2.95 -7.47 0.13
CA ILE A 74 -2.93 -7.08 -1.29
C ILE A 74 -4.22 -6.35 -1.66
N ASP A 75 -5.37 -6.85 -1.21
CA ASP A 75 -6.66 -6.24 -1.48
C ASP A 75 -6.79 -4.88 -0.78
N GLY A 76 -6.29 -4.78 0.45
CA GLY A 76 -6.22 -3.50 1.18
C GLY A 76 -5.32 -2.47 0.48
N VAL A 77 -4.15 -2.88 -0.01
CA VAL A 77 -3.26 -2.01 -0.79
C VAL A 77 -3.93 -1.52 -2.07
N SER A 78 -4.62 -2.41 -2.81
CA SER A 78 -5.34 -2.03 -4.03
C SER A 78 -6.44 -1.00 -3.73
N ARG A 79 -7.24 -1.23 -2.68
CA ARG A 79 -8.28 -0.29 -2.23
C ARG A 79 -7.71 1.05 -1.77
N ALA A 80 -6.62 1.04 -0.98
CA ALA A 80 -5.98 2.24 -0.50
C ALA A 80 -5.45 3.11 -1.65
N ILE A 81 -4.82 2.51 -2.68
CA ILE A 81 -4.40 3.22 -3.89
C ILE A 81 -5.61 3.82 -4.63
N ALA A 82 -6.74 3.11 -4.67
CA ALA A 82 -7.95 3.58 -5.37
C ALA A 82 -8.66 4.74 -4.64
N HIS A 83 -8.55 4.83 -3.32
CA HIS A 83 -9.16 5.89 -2.51
C HIS A 83 -8.29 7.15 -2.37
N CYS A 84 -7.00 7.08 -2.71
CA CYS A 84 -6.14 8.26 -2.81
C CYS A 84 -6.68 9.26 -3.86
N SER A 85 -6.25 10.53 -3.77
CA SER A 85 -6.59 11.51 -4.81
C SER A 85 -6.09 11.06 -6.19
N GLN A 86 -6.70 11.56 -7.27
CA GLN A 86 -6.36 11.15 -8.64
C GLN A 86 -4.85 11.24 -8.93
N THR A 87 -4.21 12.34 -8.54
CA THR A 87 -2.76 12.55 -8.72
C THR A 87 -1.94 11.53 -7.91
N SER A 88 -2.30 11.31 -6.64
CA SER A 88 -1.61 10.36 -5.77
C SER A 88 -1.76 8.93 -6.26
N SER A 89 -2.99 8.52 -6.63
CA SER A 89 -3.29 7.21 -7.21
C SER A 89 -2.50 6.99 -8.50
N HIS A 90 -2.39 7.99 -9.38
CA HIS A 90 -1.58 7.94 -10.60
C HIS A 90 -0.10 7.68 -10.28
N ILE A 91 0.49 8.46 -9.36
CA ILE A 91 1.90 8.29 -8.96
C ILE A 91 2.14 6.88 -8.40
N LEU A 92 1.29 6.41 -7.49
CA LEU A 92 1.43 5.11 -6.83
C LEU A 92 1.29 3.95 -7.84
N LYS A 93 0.29 4.02 -8.73
CA LYS A 93 0.10 3.02 -9.81
C LYS A 93 1.29 3.01 -10.76
N ALA A 94 1.72 4.18 -11.23
CA ALA A 94 2.85 4.31 -12.14
C ALA A 94 4.13 3.70 -11.53
N ARG A 95 4.42 4.00 -10.26
CA ARG A 95 5.62 3.50 -9.57
C ARG A 95 5.55 2.02 -9.23
N TYR A 96 4.47 1.57 -8.61
CA TYR A 96 4.44 0.28 -7.91
C TYR A 96 3.62 -0.79 -8.61
N VAL A 97 2.71 -0.42 -9.52
CA VAL A 97 1.92 -1.36 -10.32
C VAL A 97 2.55 -1.53 -11.69
N GLN A 98 2.91 -0.42 -12.34
CA GLN A 98 3.50 -0.41 -13.69
C GLN A 98 5.04 -0.51 -13.67
N GLY A 99 5.68 -0.29 -12.52
CA GLY A 99 7.13 -0.40 -12.36
C GLY A 99 7.93 0.74 -12.99
N LEU A 100 7.29 1.86 -13.35
CA LEU A 100 7.96 3.01 -13.97
C LEU A 100 8.90 3.69 -12.99
N GLN A 101 10.10 4.07 -13.40
CA GLN A 101 11.04 4.83 -12.56
C GLN A 101 10.55 6.25 -12.30
N ASN A 102 11.03 6.90 -11.23
CA ASN A 102 10.62 8.26 -10.87
C ASN A 102 10.72 9.25 -12.04
N TRP A 103 11.78 9.18 -12.84
CA TRP A 103 11.96 10.07 -14.00
C TRP A 103 10.91 9.82 -15.10
N GLN A 104 10.49 8.57 -15.32
CA GLN A 104 9.43 8.25 -16.27
C GLN A 104 8.09 8.79 -15.79
N VAL A 105 7.80 8.69 -14.48
CA VAL A 105 6.57 9.25 -13.91
C VAL A 105 6.56 10.78 -14.03
N ILE A 106 7.70 11.43 -13.76
CA ILE A 106 7.88 12.87 -13.99
C ILE A 106 7.52 13.24 -15.42
N ASP A 107 8.03 12.49 -16.42
CA ASP A 107 7.74 12.73 -17.83
C ASP A 107 6.24 12.58 -18.15
N THR A 108 5.55 11.59 -17.57
CA THR A 108 4.09 11.43 -17.76
C THR A 108 3.25 12.56 -17.15
N MET A 109 3.78 13.22 -16.11
CA MET A 109 3.07 14.27 -15.38
C MET A 109 3.39 15.68 -15.87
N TYR A 110 4.38 15.82 -16.77
CA TYR A 110 4.85 17.11 -17.29
C TYR A 110 5.15 18.13 -16.18
N CYS A 111 5.75 17.69 -15.08
CA CYS A 111 6.02 18.52 -13.90
C CYS A 111 7.52 18.57 -13.58
N GLU A 112 7.94 19.57 -12.80
CA GLU A 112 9.33 19.65 -12.35
C GLU A 112 9.67 18.55 -11.34
N ARG A 113 10.93 18.11 -11.36
CA ARG A 113 11.45 17.08 -10.44
C ARG A 113 11.18 17.39 -8.96
N ALA A 114 11.40 18.64 -8.53
CA ALA A 114 11.17 19.03 -7.14
C ALA A 114 9.69 18.94 -6.76
N THR A 115 8.80 19.36 -7.66
CA THR A 115 7.35 19.25 -7.51
C THR A 115 6.90 17.80 -7.43
N TYR A 116 7.44 16.93 -8.30
CA TYR A 116 7.17 15.49 -8.25
C TYR A 116 7.50 14.87 -6.90
N TYR A 117 8.66 15.16 -6.32
CA TYR A 117 9.03 14.56 -5.02
C TYR A 117 8.10 14.99 -3.88
N LYS A 118 7.63 16.25 -3.90
CA LYS A 118 6.59 16.72 -2.96
C LYS A 118 5.26 15.99 -3.18
N LEU A 119 4.84 15.83 -4.43
CA LEU A 119 3.61 15.10 -4.78
C LEU A 119 3.70 13.62 -4.43
N ARG A 120 4.86 13.00 -4.61
CA ARG A 120 5.10 11.59 -4.24
C ARG A 120 5.05 11.41 -2.73
N ASP A 121 5.70 12.27 -1.96
CA ASP A 121 5.64 12.17 -0.50
C ASP A 121 4.22 12.46 0.00
N LYS A 122 3.48 13.39 -0.63
CA LYS A 122 2.03 13.56 -0.39
C LYS A 122 1.25 12.27 -0.70
N ALA A 123 1.49 11.65 -1.84
CA ALA A 123 0.83 10.41 -2.25
C ALA A 123 1.09 9.26 -1.27
N CYS A 124 2.29 9.20 -0.71
CA CYS A 124 2.63 8.21 0.32
C CYS A 124 1.85 8.45 1.62
N ASN A 125 1.68 9.71 2.04
CA ASN A 125 0.88 10.03 3.23
C ASN A 125 -0.61 9.74 3.01
N GLU A 126 -1.20 10.19 1.89
CA GLU A 126 -2.60 9.85 1.55
C GLU A 126 -2.83 8.34 1.50
N PHE A 127 -1.83 7.57 1.03
CA PHE A 127 -1.90 6.12 1.03
C PHE A 127 -1.89 5.53 2.45
N ALA A 128 -1.09 6.07 3.38
CA ALA A 128 -1.10 5.62 4.77
C ALA A 128 -2.48 5.85 5.41
N ASP A 129 -3.05 7.05 5.24
CA ASP A 129 -4.40 7.39 5.71
C ASP A 129 -5.44 6.38 5.18
N CYS A 130 -5.38 6.06 3.88
CA CYS A 130 -6.33 5.16 3.24
C CYS A 130 -6.13 3.68 3.63
N LEU A 131 -4.89 3.29 3.95
CA LEU A 131 -4.52 1.91 4.27
C LEU A 131 -4.87 1.56 5.72
N GLU A 132 -4.78 2.50 6.64
CA GLU A 132 -5.07 2.31 8.08
C GLU A 132 -6.45 1.69 8.31
N LEU A 133 -7.45 2.10 7.51
CA LEU A 133 -8.82 1.59 7.60
C LEU A 133 -9.03 0.24 6.88
N GLN A 134 -8.01 -0.33 6.25
CA GLN A 134 -8.11 -1.60 5.54
C GLN A 134 -7.85 -2.78 6.47
N GLN A 135 -8.83 -3.69 6.54
CA GLN A 135 -8.74 -4.86 7.39
C GLN A 135 -7.53 -5.75 7.03
N GLY A 136 -6.73 -6.09 8.05
CA GLY A 136 -5.55 -6.94 7.89
C GLY A 136 -4.30 -6.22 7.39
N CYS A 137 -4.37 -4.89 7.16
CA CYS A 137 -3.22 -4.09 6.80
C CYS A 137 -2.50 -3.51 8.03
N PRO A 138 -1.17 -3.29 7.95
CA PRO A 138 -0.44 -2.60 9.01
C PRO A 138 -0.71 -1.11 8.99
N ASP A 139 -0.67 -0.46 10.16
CA ASP A 139 -0.51 0.99 10.26
C ASP A 139 0.89 1.37 9.74
N LEU A 140 0.92 2.35 8.83
CA LEU A 140 2.16 2.85 8.22
C LEU A 140 2.54 4.25 8.72
N HIS A 141 1.70 4.89 9.54
CA HIS A 141 2.03 6.16 10.17
C HIS A 141 3.23 6.01 11.10
N VAL A 142 4.02 7.08 11.15
CA VAL A 142 5.08 7.26 12.13
C VAL A 142 4.72 8.49 12.94
N TYR A 143 4.60 8.33 14.26
CA TYR A 143 4.23 9.42 15.16
C TYR A 143 5.47 10.09 15.75
N LYS A 144 5.38 11.40 15.99
CA LYS A 144 6.40 12.19 16.68
C LYS A 144 6.45 11.72 18.12
N ASN A 145 7.63 11.27 18.57
CA ASN A 145 7.90 10.97 19.98
C ASN A 145 7.98 12.25 20.82
#